data_AF-A0A3M9N5T6-F1
#
_entry.id   AF-A0A3M9N5T6-F1
#
_cell.length_a   1.000
_cell.length_b   1.000
_cell.length_c   1.000
_cell.angle_alpha   90.00
_cell.angle_beta   90.00
_cell.angle_gamma   90.00
#
_symmetry.space_group_name_H-M   'P 1'
#
loop_
_entity.id
_entity.type
_entity.pdbx_description
1 polymer ?
#
loop_
_entity_poly.entity_id
_entity_poly.type
_entity_poly.pdbx_seq_one_letter_code
_entity_poly.pdbx_strand_id
1 'polypeptide(L)'
;MKKLFPAALILTVLLAACQTNGDKPQNGSSAENAGDTTPVTLCEFTSTDPATAAEWLVGKWELRGIQSNYVGVKEDEFLTGEQMGYTKTLTFFANGEYEEYVNGKLQGKRQPFNVVGQSLPPVGYQFWFCGENTLVVSNIIVDGATEVFVKQK
;
A
#
# COMPACT_ATOMS: atom_id res chain seq x y z
N MET A 1 -66.04 26.35 2.63
CA MET A 1 -64.70 26.94 2.41
C MET A 1 -63.97 26.17 1.32
N LYS A 2 -63.63 26.82 0.20
CA LYS A 2 -62.34 26.74 -0.53
C LYS A 2 -62.50 27.47 -1.85
N LYS A 3 -61.75 28.58 -1.98
CA LYS A 3 -61.72 29.49 -3.13
C LYS A 3 -60.74 28.96 -4.19
N LEU A 4 -61.01 29.35 -5.42
CA LEU A 4 -60.34 28.96 -6.67
C LEU A 4 -59.20 29.93 -7.07
N PHE A 5 -58.18 29.36 -7.73
CA PHE A 5 -57.29 29.90 -8.80
C PHE A 5 -56.30 31.05 -8.49
N PRO A 6 -55.35 31.41 -9.41
CA PRO A 6 -54.30 30.61 -10.08
C PRO A 6 -52.91 31.35 -10.12
N ALA A 7 -51.99 30.82 -10.93
CA ALA A 7 -50.58 31.19 -11.17
C ALA A 7 -50.22 32.67 -11.40
N ALA A 8 -48.99 33.04 -11.03
CA ALA A 8 -48.20 34.08 -11.67
C ALA A 8 -46.70 33.75 -11.60
N LEU A 9 -46.09 33.70 -12.78
CA LEU A 9 -44.68 33.50 -13.08
C LEU A 9 -43.99 34.88 -13.01
N ILE A 10 -42.93 35.04 -12.22
CA ILE A 10 -42.05 36.22 -12.32
C ILE A 10 -40.59 35.76 -12.31
N LEU A 11 -39.96 35.92 -13.48
CA LEU A 11 -38.52 35.89 -13.71
C LEU A 11 -37.92 37.18 -13.14
N THR A 12 -36.88 37.09 -12.31
CA THR A 12 -35.97 38.21 -12.06
C THR A 12 -34.54 37.70 -12.11
N VAL A 13 -33.80 38.20 -13.10
CA VAL A 13 -32.35 38.06 -13.25
C VAL A 13 -31.72 39.28 -12.59
N LEU A 14 -30.73 39.10 -11.72
CA LEU A 14 -29.73 40.12 -11.41
C LEU A 14 -28.37 39.44 -11.15
N LEU A 15 -27.36 39.97 -11.84
CA LEU A 15 -25.95 39.55 -11.83
C LEU A 15 -25.18 40.12 -10.63
N ALA A 16 -24.22 39.31 -10.16
CA ALA A 16 -22.87 39.62 -9.66
C ALA A 16 -22.62 40.70 -8.60
N ALA A 17 -22.04 40.28 -7.47
CA ALA A 17 -20.76 40.81 -6.95
C ALA A 17 -20.14 39.86 -5.89
N CYS A 18 -18.88 39.51 -6.08
CA CYS A 18 -18.03 38.75 -5.16
C CYS A 18 -17.75 39.53 -3.87
N GLN A 19 -17.73 38.88 -2.70
CA GLN A 19 -16.71 39.14 -1.69
C GLN A 19 -16.31 37.85 -0.96
N THR A 20 -15.00 37.65 -0.93
CA THR A 20 -14.23 36.57 -0.35
C THR A 20 -14.10 36.76 1.16
N ASN A 21 -14.11 35.65 1.93
CA ASN A 21 -13.08 35.27 2.92
C ASN A 21 -13.67 34.40 4.05
N GLY A 22 -13.06 33.23 4.26
CA GLY A 22 -12.83 32.66 5.60
C GLY A 22 -13.64 31.42 5.98
N ASP A 23 -13.16 30.26 5.55
CA ASP A 23 -13.03 28.95 6.26
C ASP A 23 -13.65 28.80 7.68
N LYS A 24 -14.17 27.66 8.16
CA LYS A 24 -14.42 26.27 7.72
C LYS A 24 -15.17 25.61 8.91
N PRO A 25 -16.11 24.64 8.73
CA PRO A 25 -16.75 24.00 9.87
C PRO A 25 -15.79 23.06 10.61
N GLN A 26 -15.66 23.29 11.91
CA GLN A 26 -14.95 22.48 12.88
C GLN A 26 -15.71 21.16 13.12
N ASN A 27 -15.25 20.07 12.52
CA ASN A 27 -15.70 18.72 12.88
C ASN A 27 -14.73 18.16 13.92
N GLY A 28 -15.25 17.83 15.10
CA GLY A 28 -14.49 17.23 16.18
C GLY A 28 -13.91 15.89 15.77
N SER A 29 -12.58 15.80 15.73
CA SER A 29 -11.88 14.52 15.66
C SER A 29 -12.01 13.84 17.03
N SER A 30 -12.79 12.77 17.04
CA SER A 30 -12.66 11.70 18.02
C SER A 30 -11.23 11.17 17.89
N ALA A 31 -10.51 11.15 19.00
CA ALA A 31 -9.19 10.54 19.09
C ALA A 31 -9.37 9.02 18.94
N GLU A 32 -9.01 8.49 17.78
CA GLU A 32 -8.99 7.05 17.55
C GLU A 32 -7.66 6.70 16.86
N ASN A 33 -6.92 5.82 17.54
CA ASN A 33 -5.58 5.33 17.25
C ASN A 33 -5.15 5.44 15.77
N ALA A 34 -4.31 6.43 15.47
CA ALA A 34 -3.50 6.45 14.26
C ALA A 34 -2.40 5.38 14.38
N GLY A 35 -2.78 4.13 14.11
CA GLY A 35 -1.82 3.19 13.54
C GLY A 35 -1.36 3.82 12.23
N ASP A 36 -0.06 4.10 12.15
CA ASP A 36 0.60 4.87 11.11
C ASP A 36 0.38 4.23 9.73
N THR A 37 -0.76 4.52 9.09
CA THR A 37 -1.08 4.16 7.71
C THR A 37 -0.44 5.18 6.80
N THR A 38 0.90 5.26 6.83
CA THR A 38 1.65 6.03 5.86
C THR A 38 1.38 5.42 4.47
N PRO A 39 0.83 6.18 3.51
CA PRO A 39 0.61 5.69 2.16
C PRO A 39 1.95 5.27 1.55
N VAL A 40 2.01 4.05 1.00
CA VAL A 40 3.21 3.52 0.37
C VAL A 40 3.29 4.07 -1.05
N THR A 41 4.17 5.04 -1.27
CA THR A 41 4.51 5.53 -2.61
C THR A 41 5.71 4.75 -3.14
N LEU A 42 5.69 4.37 -4.43
CA LEU A 42 6.86 3.80 -5.11
C LEU A 42 8.03 4.78 -5.01
N CYS A 43 9.09 4.33 -4.37
CA CYS A 43 10.35 5.05 -4.21
C CYS A 43 11.31 4.70 -5.35
N GLU A 44 12.36 5.51 -5.49
CA GLU A 44 13.42 5.24 -6.46
C GLU A 44 14.15 3.94 -6.12
N PHE A 45 14.34 3.10 -7.14
CA PHE A 45 15.07 1.85 -7.04
C PHE A 45 16.46 2.08 -6.47
N THR A 46 16.81 1.32 -5.43
CA THR A 46 18.15 1.32 -4.85
C THR A 46 18.94 0.13 -5.38
N SER A 47 19.99 0.42 -6.16
CA SER A 47 20.89 -0.62 -6.66
C SER A 47 21.76 -1.16 -5.54
N THR A 48 21.82 -2.49 -5.41
CA THR A 48 22.62 -3.19 -4.40
C THR A 48 23.38 -4.33 -5.06
N ASP A 49 24.64 -4.54 -4.66
CA ASP A 49 25.34 -5.78 -4.97
C ASP A 49 24.76 -6.98 -4.16
N PRO A 50 25.06 -8.24 -4.54
CA PRO A 50 24.48 -9.40 -3.87
C PRO A 50 24.78 -9.52 -2.37
N ALA A 51 25.94 -9.03 -1.90
CA ALA A 51 26.29 -9.11 -0.49
C ALA A 51 25.49 -8.08 0.32
N THR A 52 25.42 -6.85 -0.16
CA THR A 52 24.58 -5.80 0.43
C THR A 52 23.11 -6.20 0.43
N ALA A 53 22.61 -6.79 -0.67
CA ALA A 53 21.23 -7.26 -0.76
C ALA A 53 20.94 -8.37 0.26
N ALA A 54 21.85 -9.32 0.44
CA ALA A 54 21.72 -10.38 1.42
C ALA A 54 21.69 -9.83 2.85
N GLU A 55 22.54 -8.85 3.18
CA GLU A 55 22.54 -8.19 4.47
C GLU A 55 21.23 -7.42 4.72
N TRP A 56 20.79 -6.63 3.74
CA TRP A 56 19.58 -5.82 3.87
C TRP A 56 18.33 -6.67 4.01
N LEU A 57 18.24 -7.80 3.30
CA LEU A 57 17.09 -8.72 3.39
C LEU A 57 16.88 -9.27 4.79
N VAL A 58 17.94 -9.50 5.58
CA VAL A 58 17.81 -10.12 6.91
C VAL A 58 16.92 -9.27 7.81
N GLY A 59 15.91 -9.91 8.41
CA GLY A 59 14.97 -9.28 9.31
C GLY A 59 13.52 -9.64 9.02
N LYS A 60 12.61 -9.01 9.77
CA LYS A 60 11.17 -9.15 9.64
C LYS A 60 10.61 -8.01 8.80
N TRP A 61 9.72 -8.33 7.88
CA TRP A 61 9.14 -7.43 6.88
C TRP A 61 7.63 -7.55 6.94
N GLU A 62 6.93 -6.43 7.09
CA GLU A 62 5.47 -6.41 7.15
C GLU A 62 4.90 -5.80 5.89
N LEU A 63 3.90 -6.46 5.30
CA LEU A 63 3.22 -5.99 4.11
C LEU A 63 2.52 -4.66 4.43
N ARG A 64 2.77 -3.66 3.59
CA ARG A 64 2.16 -2.33 3.68
C ARG A 64 1.39 -1.94 2.42
N GLY A 65 1.72 -2.52 1.27
CA GLY A 65 1.08 -2.22 0.00
C GLY A 65 1.01 -3.42 -0.95
N ILE A 66 -0.03 -3.50 -1.77
CA ILE A 66 -0.10 -4.42 -2.92
C ILE A 66 -0.54 -3.65 -4.15
N GLN A 67 0.18 -3.78 -5.25
CA GLN A 67 -0.28 -3.37 -6.58
C GLN A 67 -0.76 -4.61 -7.33
N SER A 68 -2.06 -4.66 -7.61
CA SER A 68 -2.63 -5.77 -8.37
C SER A 68 -2.17 -5.69 -9.82
N ASN A 69 -1.89 -6.84 -10.45
CA ASN A 69 -1.62 -6.92 -11.89
C ASN A 69 -2.90 -6.70 -12.74
N TYR A 70 -4.02 -6.30 -12.13
CA TYR A 70 -5.29 -6.09 -12.80
C TYR A 70 -5.29 -4.77 -13.60
N VAL A 71 -5.29 -4.88 -14.93
CA VAL A 71 -5.28 -3.81 -15.96
C VAL A 71 -6.53 -2.89 -15.99
N GLY A 72 -7.30 -2.80 -14.91
CA GLY A 72 -8.51 -1.99 -14.87
C GLY A 72 -8.25 -0.54 -14.51
N VAL A 73 -8.04 0.34 -15.51
CA VAL A 73 -8.15 1.84 -15.59
C VAL A 73 -7.68 2.72 -14.40
N LYS A 74 -7.26 2.16 -13.28
CA LYS A 74 -6.71 2.90 -12.16
C LYS A 74 -5.23 3.14 -12.42
N GLU A 75 -4.81 4.37 -12.22
CA GLU A 75 -3.40 4.74 -12.08
C GLU A 75 -2.73 3.82 -11.04
N ASP A 76 -1.39 3.69 -11.11
CA ASP A 76 -0.55 2.80 -10.29
C ASP A 76 -0.76 2.98 -8.77
N GLU A 77 -1.87 2.44 -8.25
CA GLU A 77 -2.34 2.59 -6.88
C GLU A 77 -2.02 1.31 -6.10
N PHE A 78 -1.28 1.45 -5.00
CA PHE A 78 -1.08 0.37 -4.03
C PHE A 78 -2.23 0.33 -3.04
N LEU A 79 -2.79 -0.86 -2.83
CA LEU A 79 -3.75 -1.11 -1.77
C LEU A 79 -3.00 -1.20 -0.44
N THR A 80 -3.34 -0.37 0.54
CA THR A 80 -2.69 -0.36 1.88
C THR A 80 -3.55 -1.06 2.94
N GLY A 81 -3.01 -1.21 4.16
CA GLY A 81 -3.50 -2.13 5.20
C GLY A 81 -5.01 -2.18 5.47
N GLU A 82 -5.73 -1.08 5.31
CA GLU A 82 -7.20 -1.05 5.48
C GLU A 82 -7.95 -1.80 4.35
N GLN A 83 -7.41 -1.76 3.13
CA GLN A 83 -7.99 -2.42 1.96
C GLN A 83 -7.44 -3.83 1.74
N MET A 84 -6.23 -4.15 2.23
CA MET A 84 -5.58 -5.44 1.96
C MET A 84 -6.32 -6.65 2.56
N GLY A 85 -7.21 -6.47 3.56
CA GLY A 85 -8.07 -7.54 4.09
C GLY A 85 -7.34 -8.70 4.79
N TYR A 86 -6.02 -8.70 4.78
CA TYR A 86 -5.15 -9.64 5.49
C TYR A 86 -3.82 -8.99 5.85
N THR A 87 -3.15 -9.55 6.86
CA THR A 87 -1.77 -9.20 7.19
C THR A 87 -0.83 -10.23 6.61
N LYS A 88 0.33 -9.79 6.12
CA LYS A 88 1.39 -10.67 5.63
C LYS A 88 2.73 -10.24 6.19
N THR A 89 3.56 -11.20 6.55
CA THR A 89 4.91 -10.96 7.06
C THR A 89 5.89 -11.93 6.42
N LEU A 90 7.03 -11.41 5.97
CA LEU A 90 8.18 -12.21 5.57
C LEU A 90 9.27 -12.08 6.63
N THR A 91 9.94 -13.17 6.98
CA THR A 91 11.13 -13.13 7.83
C THR A 91 12.26 -13.82 7.13
N PHE A 92 13.35 -13.10 6.85
CA PHE A 92 14.58 -13.66 6.30
C PHE A 92 15.62 -13.77 7.41
N PHE A 93 16.18 -14.95 7.57
CA PHE A 93 17.16 -15.27 8.59
C PHE A 93 18.58 -15.20 8.02
N ALA A 94 19.54 -14.83 8.85
CA ALA A 94 20.96 -14.73 8.46
C ALA A 94 21.58 -16.05 7.97
N ASN A 95 20.95 -17.19 8.28
CA ASN A 95 21.36 -18.51 7.80
C ASN A 95 20.84 -18.86 6.39
N GLY A 96 20.22 -17.92 5.67
CA GLY A 96 19.69 -18.16 4.33
C GLY A 96 18.36 -18.92 4.32
N GLU A 97 17.60 -18.87 5.40
CA GLU A 97 16.24 -19.40 5.47
C GLU A 97 15.20 -18.28 5.52
N TYR A 98 13.97 -18.56 5.09
CA TYR A 98 12.86 -17.62 5.20
C TYR A 98 11.55 -18.28 5.66
N GLU A 99 10.68 -17.47 6.25
CA GLU A 99 9.31 -17.82 6.60
C GLU A 99 8.33 -16.76 6.08
N GLU A 100 7.13 -17.22 5.71
CA GLU A 100 6.00 -16.39 5.34
C GLU A 100 4.84 -16.63 6.31
N TYR A 101 4.26 -15.56 6.85
CA TYR A 101 3.05 -15.62 7.66
C TYR A 101 1.95 -14.83 6.99
N VAL A 102 0.74 -15.38 6.94
CA VAL A 102 -0.47 -14.69 6.50
C VAL A 102 -1.51 -14.80 7.60
N ASN A 103 -2.06 -13.66 8.04
CA ASN A 103 -2.98 -13.57 9.17
C ASN A 103 -2.46 -14.29 10.43
N GLY A 104 -1.17 -14.14 10.71
CA GLY A 104 -0.49 -14.77 11.85
C GLY A 104 -0.25 -16.27 11.72
N LYS A 105 -0.57 -16.90 10.58
CA LYS A 105 -0.34 -18.33 10.33
C LYS A 105 0.84 -18.54 9.40
N LEU A 106 1.78 -19.41 9.80
CA LEU A 106 2.90 -19.82 8.96
C LEU A 106 2.39 -20.50 7.68
N GLN A 107 2.89 -20.06 6.55
CA GLN A 107 2.60 -20.63 5.24
C GLN A 107 3.65 -21.69 4.91
N GLY A 108 3.23 -22.96 4.91
CA GLY A 108 4.14 -24.08 4.64
C GLY A 108 5.18 -24.31 5.74
N LYS A 109 6.39 -24.68 5.32
CA LYS A 109 7.55 -24.88 6.20
C LYS A 109 8.55 -23.77 5.90
N ARG A 110 9.46 -23.49 6.85
CA ARG A 110 10.65 -22.68 6.60
C ARG A 110 11.42 -23.24 5.40
N GLN A 111 11.85 -22.36 4.49
CA GLN A 111 12.52 -22.75 3.26
C GLN A 111 13.85 -22.01 3.10
N PRO A 112 14.85 -22.59 2.43
CA PRO A 112 16.06 -21.87 2.08
C PRO A 112 15.76 -20.80 1.01
N PHE A 113 16.60 -19.77 0.96
CA PHE A 113 16.66 -18.80 -0.13
C PHE A 113 18.12 -18.48 -0.46
N ASN A 114 18.35 -18.03 -1.68
CA ASN A 114 19.63 -17.46 -2.10
C ASN A 114 19.37 -16.13 -2.81
N VAL A 115 20.32 -15.21 -2.77
CA VAL A 115 20.28 -13.99 -3.58
C VAL A 115 21.04 -14.24 -4.88
N VAL A 116 20.33 -14.21 -6.01
CA VAL A 116 20.92 -14.33 -7.35
C VAL A 116 20.41 -13.18 -8.21
N GLY A 117 21.21 -12.12 -8.32
CA GLY A 117 20.74 -10.86 -8.89
C GLY A 117 19.54 -10.33 -8.11
N GLN A 118 18.44 -10.05 -8.80
CA GLN A 118 17.18 -9.59 -8.20
C GLN A 118 16.19 -10.73 -7.95
N SER A 119 16.68 -11.96 -7.82
CA SER A 119 15.83 -13.16 -7.64
C SER A 119 16.17 -13.90 -6.35
N LEU A 120 15.14 -14.53 -5.76
CA LEU A 120 15.23 -15.38 -4.57
C LEU A 120 14.90 -16.84 -4.90
N PRO A 121 15.78 -17.62 -5.56
CA PRO A 121 15.56 -19.06 -5.72
C PRO A 121 15.78 -19.81 -4.40
N PRO A 122 15.04 -20.90 -4.13
CA PRO A 122 13.94 -21.48 -4.93
C PRO A 122 12.56 -20.84 -4.67
N VAL A 123 12.48 -19.81 -3.82
CA VAL A 123 11.24 -19.13 -3.42
C VAL A 123 10.45 -18.58 -4.62
N GLY A 124 11.16 -18.18 -5.67
CA GLY A 124 10.55 -17.69 -6.90
C GLY A 124 9.97 -16.29 -6.77
N TYR A 125 10.67 -15.45 -6.00
CA TYR A 125 10.43 -14.02 -5.95
C TYR A 125 11.45 -13.28 -6.78
N GLN A 126 11.00 -12.23 -7.47
CA GLN A 126 11.85 -11.10 -7.81
C GLN A 126 11.73 -10.04 -6.73
N PHE A 127 12.82 -9.32 -6.47
CA PHE A 127 12.83 -8.31 -5.42
C PHE A 127 13.71 -7.12 -5.77
N TRP A 128 13.40 -5.98 -5.16
CA TRP A 128 14.25 -4.80 -5.15
C TRP A 128 14.05 -3.96 -3.89
N PHE A 129 15.07 -3.16 -3.60
CA PHE A 129 15.05 -2.22 -2.49
C PHE A 129 14.69 -0.82 -2.95
N CYS A 130 14.17 -0.11 -1.97
CA CYS A 130 13.56 1.19 -2.11
C CYS A 130 14.02 1.99 -0.88
N GLY A 131 15.35 2.11 -0.74
CA GLY A 131 16.05 2.28 0.53
C GLY A 131 16.15 0.98 1.35
N GLU A 132 16.87 1.03 2.47
CA GLU A 132 17.20 -0.15 3.31
C GLU A 132 15.98 -0.77 4.02
N ASN A 133 14.91 0.01 4.20
CA ASN A 133 13.76 -0.36 5.03
C ASN A 133 12.50 -0.69 4.21
N THR A 134 12.58 -0.63 2.88
CA THR A 134 11.44 -0.91 2.01
C THR A 134 11.85 -1.95 0.98
N LEU A 135 11.15 -3.07 1.00
CA LEU A 135 11.38 -4.21 0.13
C LEU A 135 10.16 -4.36 -0.78
N VAL A 136 10.39 -4.38 -2.08
CA VAL A 136 9.36 -4.71 -3.05
C VAL A 136 9.59 -6.12 -3.57
N VAL A 137 8.54 -6.92 -3.62
CA VAL A 137 8.56 -8.33 -3.99
C VAL A 137 7.50 -8.58 -5.05
N SER A 138 7.87 -9.31 -6.11
CA SER A 138 6.92 -9.84 -7.09
C SER A 138 7.04 -11.36 -7.13
N ASN A 139 5.92 -12.06 -6.97
CA ASN A 139 5.88 -13.51 -7.04
C ASN A 139 5.79 -13.97 -8.50
N ILE A 140 6.92 -14.38 -9.07
CA ILE A 140 7.03 -14.74 -10.48
C ILE A 140 6.56 -16.18 -10.80
N ILE A 141 6.32 -17.02 -9.79
CA ILE A 141 5.84 -18.39 -10.01
C ILE A 141 4.36 -18.39 -10.38
N VAL A 142 3.56 -17.52 -9.74
CA VAL A 142 2.10 -17.52 -9.87
C VAL A 142 1.56 -16.26 -10.58
N ASP A 143 2.43 -15.47 -11.20
CA ASP A 143 2.09 -14.14 -11.75
C ASP A 143 1.36 -13.28 -10.70
N GLY A 144 1.92 -13.28 -9.49
CA GLY A 144 1.33 -12.65 -8.32
C GLY A 144 1.47 -11.15 -8.34
N ALA A 145 0.63 -10.48 -7.54
CA ALA A 145 0.69 -9.05 -7.35
C ALA A 145 2.07 -8.58 -6.84
N THR A 146 2.44 -7.34 -7.15
CA THR A 146 3.62 -6.71 -6.58
C THR A 146 3.30 -6.26 -5.15
N GLU A 147 4.06 -6.75 -4.19
CA GLU A 147 3.89 -6.53 -2.76
C GLU A 147 5.00 -5.61 -2.25
N VAL A 148 4.65 -4.65 -1.40
CA VAL A 148 5.61 -3.75 -0.74
C VAL A 148 5.60 -4.01 0.75
N PHE A 149 6.78 -4.27 1.28
CA PHE A 149 7.02 -4.55 2.69
C PHE A 149 7.90 -3.48 3.31
N VAL A 150 7.64 -3.21 4.59
CA VAL A 150 8.47 -2.33 5.42
C VAL A 150 9.15 -3.15 6.52
N LYS A 151 10.46 -2.91 6.68
CA LYS A 151 11.28 -3.58 7.69
C LYS A 151 10.82 -3.19 9.09
N GLN A 152 10.67 -4.20 9.94
CA GLN A 152 10.29 -4.02 11.34
C GLN A 152 11.57 -3.79 12.16
N LYS A 153 11.52 -2.77 13.03
CA LYS A 153 12.61 -2.45 13.96
C LYS A 153 12.70 -3.44 15.11
#